data_AF-A0A7V9F0N8-F1
#
_entry.id   AF-A0A7V9F0N8-F1
#
_cell.length_a   1.000
_cell.length_b   1.000
_cell.length_c   1.000
_cell.angle_alpha   90.00
_cell.angle_beta   90.00
_cell.angle_gamma   90.00
#
_symmetry.space_group_name_H-M   'P 1'
#
loop_
_entity.id
_entity.type
_entity.pdbx_description
1 polymer ?
#
loop_
_entity_poly.entity_id
_entity_poly.type
_entity_poly.pdbx_seq_one_letter_code
_entity_poly.pdbx_strand_id
1 'polypeptide(L)'
;LVFSLKTHRKTFNPFEGQEAEHHGGWSVKRSLIMLAGAAVLVGLMSEVLVGSISEASKEIGLSQFFVGVFVVAIVGNAAEHWVAVLVAKKDQMDLAVSIAVGSSAQIALFVAPVLVLLSFVIGPNPMSLVFNGYELGGLLFAVLIANFVTQDGESNWFEGVQLLALYAVLGLVFYFA
;
A
#
# COMPACT_ATOMS: atom_id res chain seq x y z
N LEU A 1 16.06 5.86 0.30
CA LEU A 1 16.44 6.02 -1.13
C LEU A 1 17.90 5.67 -1.42
N VAL A 2 18.90 6.33 -0.81
CA VAL A 2 20.33 5.98 -1.03
C VAL A 2 20.63 4.51 -0.72
N PHE A 3 20.04 3.99 0.35
CA PHE A 3 20.18 2.58 0.72
C PHE A 3 19.74 1.64 -0.43
N SER A 4 18.47 1.75 -0.84
CA SER A 4 17.83 0.89 -1.84
C SER A 4 18.36 1.09 -3.27
N LEU A 5 18.54 2.34 -3.74
CA LEU A 5 18.88 2.62 -5.15
C LEU A 5 20.39 2.60 -5.45
N LYS A 6 21.25 2.79 -4.43
CA LYS A 6 22.70 2.90 -4.62
C LYS A 6 23.45 1.78 -3.91
N THR A 7 23.33 1.69 -2.59
CA THR A 7 24.19 0.78 -1.80
C THR A 7 23.76 -0.69 -1.88
N HIS A 8 22.45 -0.96 -1.95
CA HIS A 8 21.89 -2.32 -1.88
C HIS A 8 21.00 -2.64 -3.09
N ARG A 9 21.28 -2.02 -4.26
CA ARG A 9 20.49 -2.16 -5.48
C ARG A 9 20.24 -3.62 -5.87
N LYS A 10 21.26 -4.49 -5.74
CA LYS A 10 21.15 -5.92 -6.10
C LYS A 10 20.13 -6.68 -5.25
N THR A 11 19.95 -6.27 -3.99
CA THR A 11 18.95 -6.87 -3.08
C THR A 11 17.53 -6.46 -3.44
N PHE A 12 17.35 -5.22 -3.94
CA PHE A 12 16.03 -4.66 -4.29
C PHE A 12 15.65 -4.84 -5.77
N ASN A 13 16.56 -5.32 -6.61
CA ASN A 13 16.32 -5.52 -8.04
C ASN A 13 16.77 -6.92 -8.53
N PRO A 14 16.19 -8.01 -7.99
CA PRO A 14 16.61 -9.38 -8.32
C PRO A 14 16.36 -9.78 -9.80
N PHE A 15 15.57 -9.00 -10.54
CA PHE A 15 15.23 -9.24 -11.95
C PHE A 15 16.15 -8.58 -12.97
N GLU A 16 17.25 -7.94 -12.55
CA GLU A 16 18.22 -7.36 -13.49
C GLU A 16 18.91 -8.41 -14.39
N GLY A 17 18.69 -9.71 -14.15
CA GLY A 17 19.24 -10.84 -14.91
C GLY A 17 18.24 -11.83 -15.52
N GLN A 18 16.92 -11.66 -15.33
CA GLN A 18 15.96 -12.33 -16.22
C GLN A 18 15.86 -11.45 -17.45
N GLU A 19 16.35 -11.94 -18.59
CA GLU A 19 16.16 -11.30 -19.88
C GLU A 19 14.69 -10.91 -20.00
N ALA A 20 14.39 -9.62 -19.83
CA ALA A 20 13.12 -9.09 -20.26
C ALA A 20 13.10 -9.42 -21.75
N GLU A 21 12.26 -10.38 -22.17
CA GLU A 21 11.94 -10.56 -23.58
C GLU A 21 11.76 -9.16 -24.13
N HIS A 22 12.63 -8.77 -25.06
CA HIS A 22 12.68 -7.43 -25.64
C HIS A 22 11.44 -7.23 -26.53
N HIS A 23 10.26 -7.23 -25.93
CA HIS A 23 9.07 -6.63 -26.50
C HIS A 23 9.39 -5.14 -26.60
N GLY A 24 9.50 -4.63 -27.83
CA GLY A 24 9.94 -3.26 -28.12
C GLY A 24 9.35 -2.24 -27.16
N GLY A 25 10.16 -1.80 -26.20
CA GLY A 25 9.75 -0.90 -25.13
C GLY A 25 9.26 0.43 -25.69
N TRP A 26 8.30 1.06 -25.01
CA TRP A 26 7.86 2.39 -25.40
C TRP A 26 9.01 3.39 -25.33
N SER A 27 9.03 4.34 -26.28
CA SER A 27 9.98 5.45 -26.20
C SER A 27 9.75 6.25 -24.91
N VAL A 28 10.82 6.82 -24.36
CA VAL A 28 10.76 7.61 -23.11
C VAL A 28 9.67 8.68 -23.16
N LYS A 29 9.53 9.37 -24.31
CA LYS A 29 8.47 10.37 -24.52
C LYS A 29 7.07 9.76 -24.38
N ARG A 30 6.83 8.60 -25.01
CA ARG A 30 5.54 7.90 -24.93
C ARG A 30 5.25 7.45 -23.50
N SER A 31 6.23 6.89 -22.81
CA SER A 31 6.08 6.47 -21.40
C SER A 31 5.74 7.64 -20.48
N LEU A 32 6.43 8.79 -20.65
CA LEU A 32 6.14 9.99 -19.86
C LEU A 32 4.74 10.53 -20.12
N ILE A 33 4.30 10.60 -21.39
CA ILE A 33 2.96 11.06 -21.74
C ILE A 33 1.89 10.15 -21.13
N MET A 34 2.08 8.83 -21.24
CA MET A 34 1.12 7.86 -20.71
C MET A 34 1.09 7.87 -19.18
N LEU A 35 2.24 8.01 -18.53
CA LEU A 35 2.33 8.14 -17.07
C LEU A 35 1.62 9.40 -16.58
N ALA A 36 1.88 10.55 -17.21
CA ALA A 36 1.22 11.81 -16.87
C ALA A 36 -0.29 11.75 -17.10
N GLY A 37 -0.73 11.18 -18.23
CA GLY A 37 -2.14 10.97 -18.53
C GLY A 37 -2.83 10.07 -17.52
N ALA A 38 -2.21 8.95 -17.16
CA ALA A 38 -2.72 8.04 -16.13
C ALA A 38 -2.80 8.73 -14.76
N ALA A 39 -1.78 9.50 -14.37
CA ALA A 39 -1.78 10.24 -13.11
C ALA A 39 -2.93 11.26 -13.02
N VAL A 40 -3.19 12.00 -14.11
CA VAL A 40 -4.33 12.94 -14.18
C VAL A 40 -5.66 12.19 -14.08
N LEU A 41 -5.83 11.09 -14.82
CA LEU A 41 -7.06 10.31 -14.78
C LEU A 41 -7.31 9.69 -13.40
N VAL A 42 -6.26 9.17 -12.75
CA VAL A 42 -6.35 8.66 -11.37
C VAL A 42 -6.72 9.79 -10.41
N GLY A 43 -6.16 10.99 -10.56
CA GLY A 43 -6.54 12.16 -9.76
C GLY A 43 -8.02 12.50 -9.88
N LEU A 44 -8.54 12.58 -11.12
CA LEU A 44 -9.96 12.85 -11.38
C LEU A 44 -10.87 11.74 -10.82
N MET A 45 -10.49 10.47 -11.01
CA MET A 45 -11.26 9.35 -10.46
C MET A 45 -11.19 9.29 -8.93
N SER A 46 -10.09 9.73 -8.33
CA SER A 46 -9.95 9.81 -6.87
C SER A 46 -10.89 10.84 -6.26
N GLU A 47 -11.12 11.98 -6.92
CA GLU A 47 -12.11 12.97 -6.47
C GLU A 47 -13.53 12.39 -6.48
N VAL A 48 -13.91 11.72 -7.57
CA VAL A 48 -15.20 11.02 -7.68
C VAL A 48 -15.33 9.92 -6.63
N LEU A 49 -14.28 9.12 -6.43
CA LEU A 49 -14.24 8.02 -5.47
C LEU A 49 -14.44 8.53 -4.04
N VAL A 50 -13.66 9.52 -3.62
CA VAL A 50 -13.73 10.08 -2.25
C VAL A 50 -15.09 10.71 -1.99
N GLY A 51 -15.62 11.47 -2.96
CA GLY A 51 -16.97 12.06 -2.84
C GLY A 51 -18.06 10.99 -2.73
N SER A 52 -18.02 9.96 -3.58
CA SER A 52 -19.01 8.88 -3.58
C SER A 52 -18.95 8.04 -2.31
N ILE A 53 -17.75 7.68 -1.86
CA ILE A 53 -17.52 6.93 -0.64
C ILE A 53 -18.00 7.72 0.58
N SER A 54 -17.72 9.03 0.63
CA SER A 54 -18.18 9.88 1.73
C SER A 54 -19.70 9.89 1.84
N GLU A 55 -20.42 10.00 0.71
CA GLU A 55 -21.87 10.02 0.74
C GLU A 55 -22.47 8.65 1.06
N ALA A 56 -21.99 7.59 0.39
CA ALA A 56 -22.41 6.22 0.66
C ALA A 56 -22.20 5.85 2.12
N SER A 57 -21.04 6.18 2.70
CA SER A 57 -20.73 5.87 4.10
C SER A 57 -21.72 6.47 5.10
N LYS A 58 -22.27 7.65 4.82
CA LYS A 58 -23.30 8.28 5.67
C LYS A 58 -24.62 7.52 5.61
N GLU A 59 -25.01 7.03 4.44
CA GLU A 59 -26.26 6.28 4.27
C GLU A 59 -26.24 4.92 4.99
N ILE A 60 -25.12 4.21 4.93
CA ILE A 60 -24.97 2.89 5.56
C ILE A 60 -24.40 2.94 6.99
N GLY A 61 -24.18 4.14 7.53
CA GLY A 61 -23.71 4.35 8.91
C GLY A 61 -22.26 3.94 9.16
N LEU A 62 -21.41 3.93 8.13
CA LEU A 62 -19.98 3.68 8.30
C LEU A 62 -19.27 4.94 8.82
N SER A 63 -18.37 4.74 9.78
CA SER A 63 -17.49 5.82 10.24
C SER A 63 -16.51 6.22 9.12
N GLN A 64 -16.22 7.52 9.02
CA GLN A 64 -15.16 8.04 8.14
C GLN A 64 -13.80 7.38 8.45
N PHE A 65 -13.61 7.01 9.71
CA PHE A 65 -12.48 6.26 10.20
C PHE A 65 -12.33 4.89 9.54
N PHE A 66 -13.36 4.03 9.61
CA PHE A 66 -13.35 2.70 8.99
C PHE A 66 -13.18 2.79 7.47
N VAL A 67 -13.87 3.74 6.86
CA VAL A 67 -13.78 4.01 5.42
C VAL A 67 -12.36 4.34 4.99
N GLY A 68 -11.69 5.24 5.70
CA GLY A 68 -10.31 5.63 5.40
C GLY A 68 -9.33 4.46 5.55
N VAL A 69 -9.40 3.76 6.68
CA VAL A 69 -8.44 2.69 7.01
C VAL A 69 -8.63 1.43 6.17
N PHE A 70 -9.86 1.04 5.87
CA PHE A 70 -10.14 -0.22 5.15
C PHE A 70 -10.51 0.01 3.69
N VAL A 71 -11.57 0.77 3.43
CA VAL A 71 -12.14 0.87 2.07
C VAL A 71 -11.17 1.57 1.12
N VAL A 72 -10.71 2.76 1.50
CA VAL A 72 -9.80 3.56 0.67
C VAL A 72 -8.44 2.88 0.54
N ALA A 73 -7.90 2.32 1.63
CA ALA A 73 -6.61 1.62 1.60
C ALA A 73 -6.62 0.39 0.68
N ILE A 74 -7.68 -0.43 0.72
CA ILE A 74 -7.80 -1.60 -0.17
C ILE A 74 -7.84 -1.16 -1.63
N VAL A 75 -8.65 -0.16 -1.98
CA VAL A 75 -8.77 0.32 -3.36
C VAL A 75 -7.45 0.93 -3.85
N GLY A 76 -6.79 1.74 -3.02
CA GLY A 76 -5.52 2.39 -3.37
C GLY A 76 -4.38 1.40 -3.63
N ASN A 77 -4.36 0.29 -2.90
CA ASN A 77 -3.29 -0.71 -2.98
C ASN A 77 -3.68 -1.97 -3.78
N ALA A 78 -4.89 -2.03 -4.36
CA ALA A 78 -5.42 -3.23 -5.01
C ALA A 78 -4.52 -3.74 -6.14
N ALA A 79 -3.98 -2.83 -6.97
CA ALA A 79 -3.10 -3.19 -8.07
C ALA A 79 -1.78 -3.82 -7.57
N GLU A 80 -1.19 -3.27 -6.51
CA GLU A 80 0.04 -3.80 -5.91
C GLU A 80 -0.21 -5.16 -5.24
N HIS A 81 -1.32 -5.30 -4.51
CA HIS A 81 -1.74 -6.58 -3.93
C HIS A 81 -1.92 -7.65 -5.02
N TRP A 82 -2.54 -7.30 -6.14
CA TRP A 82 -2.71 -8.22 -7.26
C TRP A 82 -1.36 -8.71 -7.81
N VAL A 83 -0.41 -7.79 -8.02
CA VAL A 83 0.95 -8.14 -8.46
C VAL A 83 1.65 -9.04 -7.44
N ALA A 84 1.57 -8.71 -6.15
CA ALA A 84 2.17 -9.51 -5.07
C ALA A 84 1.62 -10.94 -5.04
N VAL A 85 0.30 -11.12 -5.16
CA VAL A 85 -0.34 -12.45 -5.22
C VAL A 85 0.07 -13.21 -6.48
N LEU A 86 0.17 -12.52 -7.63
CA LEU A 86 0.59 -13.15 -8.89
C LEU A 86 2.02 -13.69 -8.82
N VAL A 87 2.95 -12.94 -8.23
CA VAL A 87 4.34 -13.38 -8.11
C VAL A 87 4.51 -14.43 -7.01
N ALA A 88 3.75 -14.33 -5.91
CA ALA A 88 3.67 -15.40 -4.91
C ALA A 88 3.19 -16.73 -5.53
N LYS A 89 2.19 -16.69 -6.42
CA LYS A 89 1.71 -17.88 -7.15
C LYS A 89 2.77 -18.48 -8.09
N LYS A 90 3.77 -17.69 -8.49
CA LYS A 90 4.92 -18.14 -9.29
C LYS A 90 6.10 -18.60 -8.43
N ASP A 91 5.84 -18.92 -7.15
CA ASP A 91 6.85 -19.37 -6.19
C ASP A 91 7.93 -18.32 -5.89
N GLN A 92 7.58 -17.03 -6.05
CA GLN A 92 8.47 -15.89 -5.77
C GLN A 92 7.99 -15.16 -4.50
N MET A 93 7.96 -15.87 -3.36
CA MET A 93 7.46 -15.31 -2.10
C MET A 93 8.31 -14.13 -1.61
N ASP A 94 9.64 -14.21 -1.72
CA ASP A 94 10.55 -13.09 -1.37
C ASP A 94 10.18 -11.81 -2.12
N LEU A 95 9.83 -11.92 -3.40
CA LEU A 95 9.40 -10.78 -4.19
C LEU A 95 8.05 -10.25 -3.68
N ALA A 96 7.08 -11.13 -3.44
CA ALA A 96 5.76 -10.74 -2.92
C ALA A 96 5.88 -9.98 -1.60
N VAL A 97 6.68 -10.49 -0.66
CA VAL A 97 6.97 -9.84 0.63
C VAL A 97 7.69 -8.51 0.41
N SER A 98 8.68 -8.46 -0.49
CA SER A 98 9.40 -7.21 -0.79
C SER A 98 8.51 -6.11 -1.38
N ILE A 99 7.51 -6.47 -2.20
CA ILE A 99 6.51 -5.53 -2.74
C ILE A 99 5.67 -4.98 -1.58
N ALA A 100 5.15 -5.85 -0.71
CA ALA A 100 4.29 -5.45 0.40
C ALA A 100 5.03 -4.59 1.46
N VAL A 101 6.21 -5.03 1.89
CA VAL A 101 7.04 -4.31 2.87
C VAL A 101 7.59 -3.01 2.26
N GLY A 102 7.98 -3.04 0.98
CA GLY A 102 8.45 -1.86 0.24
C GLY A 102 7.38 -0.77 0.15
N SER A 103 6.15 -1.13 -0.24
CA SER A 103 5.00 -0.22 -0.29
C SER A 103 4.68 0.36 1.10
N SER A 104 4.65 -0.48 2.14
CA SER A 104 4.42 -0.05 3.53
C SER A 104 5.49 0.93 4.01
N ALA A 105 6.76 0.65 3.74
CA ALA A 105 7.88 1.54 4.09
C ALA A 105 7.84 2.85 3.30
N GLN A 106 7.42 2.83 2.04
CA GLN A 106 7.22 4.04 1.23
C GLN A 106 6.12 4.93 1.81
N ILE A 107 5.00 4.35 2.24
CA ILE A 107 3.92 5.10 2.88
C ILE A 107 4.43 5.75 4.18
N ALA A 108 5.09 4.97 5.04
CA ALA A 108 5.55 5.44 6.35
C ALA A 108 6.70 6.47 6.28
N LEU A 109 7.69 6.25 5.40
CA LEU A 109 8.92 7.05 5.36
C LEU A 109 8.87 8.20 4.35
N PHE A 110 7.93 8.17 3.40
CA PHE A 110 7.85 9.18 2.35
C PHE A 110 6.46 9.80 2.25
N VAL A 111 5.43 9.02 1.96
CA VAL A 111 4.09 9.57 1.65
C VAL A 111 3.52 10.34 2.83
N ALA A 112 3.45 9.73 4.02
CA ALA A 112 2.87 10.40 5.19
C ALA A 112 3.65 11.66 5.61
N PRO A 113 5.00 11.65 5.75
CA PRO A 113 5.76 12.86 6.04
C PRO A 113 5.58 13.96 4.99
N VAL A 114 5.58 13.61 3.69
CA VAL A 114 5.39 14.57 2.61
C VAL A 114 3.99 15.18 2.66
N LEU A 115 2.95 14.39 2.90
CA LEU A 115 1.58 14.91 3.05
C LEU A 115 1.44 15.85 4.24
N VAL A 116 2.05 15.53 5.38
CA VAL A 116 2.09 16.42 6.55
C VAL A 116 2.76 17.74 6.18
N LEU A 117 3.92 17.73 5.52
CA LEU A 117 4.62 18.94 5.12
C LEU A 117 3.85 19.76 4.07
N LEU A 118 3.27 19.11 3.07
CA LEU A 118 2.48 19.77 2.04
C LEU A 118 1.19 20.38 2.58
N SER A 119 0.60 19.79 3.63
CA SER A 119 -0.62 20.31 4.26
C SER A 119 -0.46 21.74 4.81
N PHE A 120 0.76 22.16 5.18
CA PHE A 120 1.04 23.52 5.64
C PHE A 120 0.98 24.57 4.51
N VAL A 121 1.14 24.15 3.26
CA VAL A 121 1.25 25.07 2.11
C VAL A 121 0.01 25.01 1.22
N ILE A 122 -0.54 23.81 1.02
CA ILE A 122 -1.61 23.54 0.03
C ILE A 122 -2.88 23.03 0.73
N GLY A 123 -2.77 22.51 1.96
CA GLY A 123 -3.90 21.95 2.69
C GLY A 123 -4.85 23.03 3.24
N PRO A 124 -6.15 22.73 3.36
CA PRO A 124 -7.09 23.64 4.00
C PRO A 124 -6.81 23.81 5.50
N ASN A 125 -6.24 22.78 6.14
CA ASN A 125 -5.75 22.80 7.51
C ASN A 125 -4.49 21.92 7.62
N PRO A 126 -3.58 22.19 8.58
CA PRO A 126 -2.42 21.32 8.83
C PRO A 126 -2.85 19.90 9.21
N MET A 127 -2.34 18.92 8.48
CA MET A 127 -2.47 17.50 8.81
C MET A 127 -1.49 17.17 9.94
N SER A 128 -2.03 16.66 11.05
CA SER A 128 -1.20 16.18 12.16
C SER A 128 -0.95 14.69 12.04
N LEU A 129 0.23 14.24 12.50
CA LEU A 129 0.55 12.82 12.61
C LEU A 129 0.04 12.25 13.95
N VAL A 130 -1.23 12.53 14.27
CA VAL A 130 -1.88 12.09 15.52
C VAL A 130 -2.79 10.92 15.19
N PHE A 131 -2.44 9.77 15.74
CA PHE A 131 -3.22 8.55 15.61
C PHE A 131 -3.94 8.26 16.94
N ASN A 132 -5.14 7.71 16.87
CA ASN A 132 -5.88 7.26 18.04
C ASN A 132 -5.29 5.94 18.60
N GLY A 133 -5.75 5.51 19.78
CA GLY A 133 -5.24 4.30 20.43
C GLY A 133 -5.47 3.02 19.63
N TYR A 134 -6.57 2.93 18.88
CA TYR A 134 -6.89 1.77 18.03
C TYR A 134 -5.98 1.71 16.80
N GLU A 135 -5.68 2.85 16.17
CA GLU A 135 -4.74 2.95 15.05
C GLU A 135 -3.33 2.56 15.47
N LEU A 136 -2.85 3.11 16.58
CA LEU A 136 -1.52 2.78 17.11
C LEU A 136 -1.42 1.31 17.52
N GLY A 137 -2.45 0.79 18.19
CA GLY A 137 -2.51 -0.62 18.56
C GLY A 137 -2.53 -1.54 17.34
N GLY A 138 -3.41 -1.28 16.38
CA GLY A 138 -3.54 -2.05 15.14
C GLY A 138 -2.25 -2.02 14.32
N LEU A 139 -1.62 -0.86 14.17
CA LEU A 139 -0.34 -0.71 13.48
C LEU A 139 0.78 -1.49 14.17
N LEU A 140 0.87 -1.41 15.51
CA LEU A 140 1.86 -2.14 16.28
C LEU A 140 1.68 -3.65 16.12
N PHE A 141 0.45 -4.16 16.27
CA PHE A 141 0.15 -5.57 16.06
C PHE A 141 0.46 -6.03 14.64
N ALA A 142 0.10 -5.24 13.63
CA ALA A 142 0.40 -5.55 12.23
C ALA A 142 1.90 -5.68 11.98
N VAL A 143 2.71 -4.73 12.49
CA VAL A 143 4.17 -4.77 12.34
C VAL A 143 4.79 -5.96 13.07
N LEU A 144 4.36 -6.23 14.31
CA LEU A 144 4.88 -7.37 15.08
C LEU A 144 4.58 -8.70 14.40
N ILE A 145 3.35 -8.89 13.93
CA ILE A 145 2.92 -10.14 13.31
C ILE A 145 3.57 -10.31 11.93
N ALA A 146 3.66 -9.24 11.15
CA ALA A 146 4.39 -9.28 9.87
C ALA A 146 5.87 -9.64 10.09
N ASN A 147 6.50 -9.12 11.15
CA ASN A 147 7.88 -9.45 11.48
C ASN A 147 8.02 -10.92 11.91
N PHE A 148 7.14 -11.39 12.80
CA PHE A 148 7.15 -12.77 13.27
C PHE A 148 6.98 -13.78 12.12
N VAL A 149 5.98 -13.58 11.25
CA VAL A 149 5.71 -14.50 10.13
C VAL A 149 6.82 -14.47 9.07
N THR A 150 7.55 -13.37 8.93
CA THR A 150 8.65 -13.28 7.95
C THR A 150 10.01 -13.73 8.49
N GLN A 151 10.17 -13.86 9.82
CA GLN A 151 11.44 -14.24 10.44
C GLN A 151 11.83 -15.70 10.16
N ASP A 152 10.86 -16.59 10.09
CA ASP A 152 11.10 -18.03 9.93
C ASP A 152 11.55 -18.39 8.49
N GLY A 153 11.41 -17.46 7.54
CA GLY A 153 11.90 -17.59 6.16
C GLY A 153 11.12 -18.59 5.29
N GLU A 154 10.13 -19.27 5.87
CA GLU A 154 9.20 -20.17 5.20
C GLU A 154 7.79 -19.59 5.28
N SER A 155 6.92 -19.98 4.35
CA SER A 155 5.51 -19.58 4.40
C SER A 155 4.62 -20.76 4.02
N ASN A 156 3.45 -20.85 4.63
CA ASN A 156 2.44 -21.85 4.24
C ASN A 156 1.04 -21.23 4.06
N TRP A 157 0.15 -21.98 3.41
CA TRP A 157 -1.20 -21.50 3.12
C TRP A 157 -2.02 -21.24 4.41
N PHE A 158 -1.76 -21.98 5.48
CA PHE A 158 -2.46 -21.85 6.75
C PHE A 158 -2.07 -20.56 7.48
N GLU A 159 -0.77 -20.20 7.49
CA GLU A 159 -0.31 -18.88 7.93
C GLU A 159 -0.97 -17.75 7.13
N GLY A 160 -1.09 -17.91 5.81
CA GLY A 160 -1.81 -16.96 4.96
C GLY A 160 -3.27 -16.79 5.38
N VAL A 161 -3.99 -17.89 5.68
CA VAL A 161 -5.36 -17.84 6.19
C VAL A 161 -5.42 -17.18 7.57
N GLN A 162 -4.47 -17.45 8.46
CA GLN A 162 -4.40 -16.81 9.78
C GLN A 162 -4.18 -15.30 9.66
N LEU A 163 -3.31 -14.84 8.75
CA LEU A 163 -3.11 -13.41 8.48
C LEU A 163 -4.38 -12.74 7.93
N LEU A 164 -5.08 -13.39 7.02
CA LEU A 164 -6.36 -12.89 6.50
C LEU A 164 -7.45 -12.84 7.59
N ALA A 165 -7.51 -13.86 8.45
CA ALA A 165 -8.44 -13.90 9.58
C ALA A 165 -8.14 -12.77 10.58
N LEU A 166 -6.87 -12.54 10.91
CA LEU A 166 -6.44 -11.42 11.74
C LEU A 166 -6.84 -10.08 11.13
N TYR A 167 -6.60 -9.88 9.82
CA TYR A 167 -7.00 -8.65 9.13
C TYR A 167 -8.53 -8.45 9.17
N ALA A 168 -9.31 -9.51 9.02
CA ALA A 168 -10.77 -9.45 9.16
C ALA A 168 -11.21 -9.09 10.59
N VAL A 169 -10.57 -9.66 11.62
CA VAL A 169 -10.83 -9.32 13.02
C VAL A 169 -10.49 -7.86 13.30
N LEU A 170 -9.34 -7.36 12.82
CA LEU A 170 -9.01 -5.93 12.90
C LEU A 170 -10.05 -5.07 12.20
N GLY A 171 -10.56 -5.51 11.04
CA GLY A 171 -11.69 -4.88 10.35
C GLY A 171 -12.92 -4.76 11.23
N LEU A 172 -13.31 -5.82 11.91
CA LEU A 172 -14.45 -5.79 12.84
C LEU A 172 -14.19 -4.85 14.03
N VAL A 173 -12.99 -4.87 14.61
CA VAL A 173 -12.61 -3.97 15.70
C VAL A 173 -12.74 -2.51 15.26
N PHE A 174 -12.19 -2.15 14.10
CA PHE A 174 -12.24 -0.78 13.58
C PHE A 174 -13.64 -0.36 13.11
N TYR A 175 -14.48 -1.32 12.74
CA TYR A 175 -15.88 -1.08 12.39
C TYR A 175 -16.72 -0.68 13.62
N PHE A 176 -16.45 -1.29 14.78
CA PHE A 176 -17.18 -1.04 16.03
C PHE A 176 -16.51 -0.03 16.98
N ALA A 177 -15.27 0.40 16.68
CA ALA A 177 -14.53 1.42 17.44
C ALA A 177 -15.05 2.84 17.16
#